data_AF-A0A531LF43-F1
#
_entry.id   AF-A0A531LF43-F1
#
_cell.length_a   1.000
_cell.length_b   1.000
_cell.length_c   1.000
_cell.angle_alpha   90.00
_cell.angle_beta   90.00
_cell.angle_gamma   90.00
#
_symmetry.space_group_name_H-M   'P 1'
#
loop_
_entity.id
_entity.type
_entity.pdbx_description
1 polymer ?
#
loop_
_entity_poly.entity_id
_entity_poly.type
_entity_poly.pdbx_seq_one_letter_code
_entity_poly.pdbx_strand_id
1 'polypeptide(L)'
;MTLPAKNLLAEEASPYLQQHSGNPVHWRAWSPASLAEAKALERPILLSVGYAACHWCHVMAHESFENDDVAAVMNRLFVNIKVDREERPDIDQIYMAALSAMGEQGGWPLTMFLTPDGKPFWGGTYFPREARYGRPGFVQVLEAVDKAWREKKESVNQSADGLTTHVEARLAGSPARAVLDRDTLATLANGIDGMIDRDLGGLRGAPKFPNAPFMQTLWLSWLRDGATAHRDAVLLSLEKMLAGGIYDHVGGGLSRYSTDAEWLVPHFEKMLYDNAQLIRLCNWAYAATGNELFRIRIEDTVDWLLREMRVDGGAFAASLDADSEGEEGLFYTWSRDETETALGDESALFFQYFTLSSPHSWEGKPIIHQTAAQQKQSIADRDRLIPLREKLLAAREQRVRPGRDGKVLTDWNGL
;
A
#
# COMPACT_ATOMS: atom_id res chain seq x y z
N MET A 1 -7.41 34.70 18.66
CA MET A 1 -8.24 34.67 17.46
C MET A 1 -8.84 33.28 17.35
N THR A 2 -10.17 33.15 17.38
CA THR A 2 -10.86 31.89 17.08
C THR A 2 -11.06 31.82 15.57
N LEU A 3 -10.18 31.07 14.90
CA LEU A 3 -10.29 30.72 13.49
C LEU A 3 -11.43 29.70 13.30
N PRO A 4 -12.01 29.55 12.09
CA PRO A 4 -13.32 28.93 11.96
C PRO A 4 -13.25 27.45 12.35
N ALA A 5 -14.16 27.06 13.22
CA ALA A 5 -14.43 25.69 13.63
C ALA A 5 -15.12 24.93 12.47
N LYS A 6 -14.38 24.67 11.39
CA LYS A 6 -14.89 23.95 10.23
C LYS A 6 -13.82 23.09 9.59
N ASN A 7 -14.26 21.98 9.03
CA ASN A 7 -13.49 21.16 8.12
C ASN A 7 -13.34 21.90 6.78
N LEU A 8 -12.14 21.91 6.20
CA LEU A 8 -11.80 22.62 4.96
C LEU A 8 -11.57 21.69 3.76
N LEU A 9 -11.65 20.37 3.95
CA LEU A 9 -11.26 19.43 2.89
C LEU A 9 -12.24 19.36 1.71
N ALA A 10 -13.45 19.94 1.85
CA ALA A 10 -14.41 20.04 0.74
C ALA A 10 -13.89 20.88 -0.44
N GLU A 11 -12.89 21.74 -0.20
CA GLU A 11 -12.31 22.64 -1.21
C GLU A 11 -11.07 22.03 -1.90
N GLU A 12 -10.61 20.86 -1.46
CA GLU A 12 -9.40 20.20 -1.99
C GLU A 12 -9.68 19.45 -3.29
N ALA A 13 -8.68 19.31 -4.15
CA ALA A 13 -8.81 18.56 -5.40
C ALA A 13 -8.76 17.04 -5.21
N SER A 14 -8.03 16.57 -4.19
CA SER A 14 -7.87 15.16 -3.87
C SER A 14 -9.21 14.50 -3.51
N PRO A 15 -9.62 13.43 -4.23
CA PRO A 15 -10.77 12.62 -3.83
C PRO A 15 -10.64 12.03 -2.42
N TYR A 16 -9.42 11.63 -2.03
CA TYR A 16 -9.12 11.14 -0.69
C TYR A 16 -9.39 12.19 0.39
N LEU A 17 -8.97 13.44 0.17
CA LEU A 17 -9.24 14.51 1.13
C LEU A 17 -10.73 14.84 1.18
N GLN A 18 -11.41 14.90 0.03
CA GLN A 18 -12.84 15.15 -0.05
C GLN A 18 -13.67 14.08 0.66
N GLN A 19 -13.24 12.81 0.66
CA GLN A 19 -13.90 11.72 1.40
C GLN A 19 -14.01 12.02 2.90
N HIS A 20 -13.06 12.78 3.46
CA HIS A 20 -13.05 13.19 4.87
C HIS A 20 -13.69 14.56 5.12
N SER A 21 -14.29 15.21 4.11
CA SER A 21 -14.88 16.54 4.24
C SER A 21 -16.12 16.59 5.16
N GLY A 22 -16.81 15.45 5.30
CA GLY A 22 -17.96 15.28 6.19
C GLY A 22 -17.60 15.01 7.66
N ASN A 23 -16.34 14.73 7.96
CA ASN A 23 -15.92 14.36 9.32
C ASN A 23 -16.10 15.53 10.30
N PRO A 24 -16.50 15.27 11.56
CA PRO A 24 -16.60 16.29 12.61
C PRO A 24 -15.24 16.89 13.01
N VAL A 25 -14.13 16.23 12.64
CA VAL A 25 -12.79 16.79 12.80
C VAL A 25 -12.62 18.01 11.89
N HIS A 26 -12.13 19.11 12.45
CA HIS A 26 -11.81 20.34 11.72
C HIS A 26 -10.51 20.16 10.93
N TRP A 27 -10.55 19.35 9.89
CA TRP A 27 -9.39 19.08 9.04
C TRP A 27 -8.99 20.30 8.20
N ARG A 28 -7.68 20.43 7.98
CA ARG A 28 -7.04 21.32 7.01
C ARG A 28 -6.18 20.47 6.07
N ALA A 29 -5.99 20.91 4.83
CA ALA A 29 -4.88 20.40 4.04
C ALA A 29 -3.55 20.99 4.53
N TRP A 30 -2.46 20.33 4.14
CA TRP A 30 -1.12 20.85 4.39
C TRP A 30 -0.86 22.11 3.56
N SER A 31 -0.70 23.26 4.23
CA SER A 31 -0.44 24.53 3.57
C SER A 31 0.31 25.49 4.50
N PRO A 32 0.96 26.54 3.96
CA PRO A 32 1.52 27.60 4.79
C PRO A 32 0.50 28.22 5.75
N ALA A 33 -0.78 28.28 5.35
CA ALA A 33 -1.86 28.82 6.18
C ALA A 33 -2.16 27.93 7.39
N SER A 34 -2.24 26.60 7.22
CA SER A 34 -2.48 25.68 8.33
C SER A 34 -1.31 25.63 9.32
N LEU A 35 -0.07 25.76 8.84
CA LEU A 35 1.10 25.91 9.71
C LEU A 35 1.11 27.25 10.46
N ALA A 36 0.79 28.36 9.78
CA ALA A 36 0.70 29.67 10.42
C ALA A 36 -0.39 29.70 11.52
N GLU A 37 -1.50 29.01 11.28
CA GLU A 37 -2.57 28.83 12.28
C GLU A 37 -2.07 28.07 13.52
N ALA A 38 -1.34 26.97 13.36
CA ALA A 38 -0.75 26.25 14.48
C ALA A 38 0.18 27.13 15.32
N LYS A 39 1.02 27.93 14.66
CA LYS A 39 1.91 28.91 15.33
C LYS A 39 1.14 29.98 16.08
N ALA A 40 0.13 30.57 15.46
CA ALA A 40 -0.68 31.62 16.08
C ALA A 40 -1.46 31.13 17.31
N LEU A 41 -1.82 29.86 17.33
CA LEU A 41 -2.51 29.22 18.45
C LEU A 41 -1.57 28.61 19.49
N GLU A 42 -0.26 28.53 19.20
CA GLU A 42 0.72 27.74 19.98
C GLU A 42 0.28 26.30 20.26
N ARG A 43 -0.44 25.70 19.29
CA ARG A 43 -1.01 24.35 19.42
C ARG A 43 -0.24 23.35 18.58
N PRO A 44 -0.03 22.13 19.09
CA PRO A 44 0.60 21.07 18.32
C PRO A 44 -0.29 20.70 17.13
N ILE A 45 0.35 20.19 16.09
CA ILE A 45 -0.32 19.69 14.89
C ILE A 45 -0.51 18.19 15.05
N LEU A 46 -1.70 17.71 14.71
CA LEU A 46 -1.93 16.30 14.44
C LEU A 46 -1.98 16.12 12.92
N LEU A 47 -0.94 15.51 12.38
CA LEU A 47 -0.81 15.19 10.97
C LEU A 47 -1.27 13.75 10.72
N SER A 48 -2.23 13.56 9.82
CA SER A 48 -2.67 12.24 9.37
C SER A 48 -2.47 12.10 7.87
N VAL A 49 -1.48 11.29 7.49
CA VAL A 49 -1.15 10.99 6.08
C VAL A 49 -1.76 9.65 5.69
N GLY A 50 -2.46 9.62 4.55
CA GLY A 50 -3.03 8.43 3.96
C GLY A 50 -3.29 8.64 2.47
N TYR A 51 -4.06 7.76 1.86
CA TYR A 51 -4.40 7.80 0.43
C TYR A 51 -5.65 6.92 0.20
N ALA A 52 -6.32 7.08 -0.95
CA ALA A 52 -7.70 6.63 -1.16
C ALA A 52 -7.93 5.11 -1.05
N ALA A 53 -6.94 4.29 -1.37
CA ALA A 53 -7.11 2.83 -1.41
C ALA A 53 -6.60 2.12 -0.12
N CYS A 54 -6.20 2.91 0.89
CA CYS A 54 -5.64 2.44 2.15
C CYS A 54 -6.73 1.93 3.12
N HIS A 55 -6.88 0.62 3.26
CA HIS A 55 -7.81 -0.02 4.21
C HIS A 55 -7.68 0.51 5.65
N TRP A 56 -6.49 0.46 6.25
CA TRP A 56 -6.29 0.92 7.63
C TRP A 56 -6.57 2.43 7.82
N CYS A 57 -6.47 3.21 6.74
CA CYS A 57 -6.84 4.62 6.76
C CYS A 57 -8.37 4.77 6.86
N HIS A 58 -9.14 3.93 6.15
CA HIS A 58 -10.59 3.84 6.26
C HIS A 58 -11.03 3.34 7.64
N VAL A 59 -10.41 2.28 8.15
CA VAL A 59 -10.69 1.75 9.51
C VAL A 59 -10.51 2.85 10.55
N MET A 60 -9.37 3.56 10.53
CA MET A 60 -9.13 4.64 11.48
C MET A 60 -10.11 5.81 11.31
N ALA A 61 -10.51 6.12 10.07
CA ALA A 61 -11.49 7.16 9.80
C ALA A 61 -12.86 6.82 10.39
N HIS A 62 -13.37 5.63 10.10
CA HIS A 62 -14.67 5.17 10.57
C HIS A 62 -14.69 4.97 12.09
N GLU A 63 -13.64 4.39 12.67
CA GLU A 63 -13.58 4.19 14.12
C GLU A 63 -13.37 5.49 14.91
N SER A 64 -12.55 6.41 14.39
CA SER A 64 -12.06 7.56 15.16
C SER A 64 -12.45 8.91 14.57
N PHE A 65 -12.17 9.17 13.29
CA PHE A 65 -12.33 10.52 12.72
C PHE A 65 -13.79 10.91 12.46
N GLU A 66 -14.69 9.93 12.32
CA GLU A 66 -16.14 10.14 12.17
C GLU A 66 -16.87 10.21 13.52
N ASN A 67 -16.20 9.88 14.61
CA ASN A 67 -16.80 9.88 15.94
C ASN A 67 -16.73 11.29 16.57
N ASP A 68 -17.89 11.84 16.95
CA ASP A 68 -18.01 13.19 17.53
C ASP A 68 -17.19 13.38 18.82
N ASP A 69 -17.14 12.38 19.70
CA ASP A 69 -16.41 12.50 20.97
C ASP A 69 -14.89 12.54 20.75
N VAL A 70 -14.38 11.68 19.87
CA VAL A 70 -12.96 11.67 19.47
C VAL A 70 -12.62 12.97 18.75
N ALA A 71 -13.45 13.39 17.80
CA ALA A 71 -13.26 14.62 17.05
C ALA A 71 -13.28 15.86 17.95
N ALA A 72 -14.14 15.91 18.97
CA ALA A 72 -14.16 16.98 19.95
C ALA A 72 -12.82 17.09 20.71
N VAL A 73 -12.20 15.96 21.08
CA VAL A 73 -10.86 15.95 21.69
C VAL A 73 -9.81 16.43 20.70
N MET A 74 -9.80 15.91 19.47
CA MET A 74 -8.86 16.34 18.42
C MET A 74 -8.96 17.86 18.17
N ASN A 75 -10.17 18.36 17.97
CA ASN A 75 -10.45 19.77 17.68
C ASN A 75 -10.11 20.70 18.84
N ARG A 76 -10.20 20.21 20.08
CA ARG A 76 -9.82 20.96 21.28
C ARG A 76 -8.30 21.05 21.46
N LEU A 77 -7.58 19.98 21.13
CA LEU A 77 -6.16 19.84 21.48
C LEU A 77 -5.21 20.22 20.33
N PHE A 78 -5.55 19.87 19.08
CA PHE A 78 -4.62 19.96 17.94
C PHE A 78 -5.12 20.84 16.81
N VAL A 79 -4.17 21.34 15.99
CA VAL A 79 -4.48 21.74 14.61
C VAL A 79 -4.40 20.47 13.76
N ASN A 80 -5.55 20.01 13.28
CA ASN A 80 -5.66 18.74 12.54
C ASN A 80 -5.37 18.98 11.07
N ILE A 81 -4.36 18.28 10.53
CA ILE A 81 -3.94 18.36 9.14
C ILE A 81 -4.04 16.96 8.49
N LYS A 82 -4.75 16.88 7.37
CA LYS A 82 -4.88 15.67 6.55
C LYS A 82 -4.04 15.83 5.29
N VAL A 83 -3.33 14.78 4.91
CA VAL A 83 -2.48 14.78 3.70
C VAL A 83 -2.76 13.55 2.86
N ASP A 84 -2.98 13.78 1.58
CA ASP A 84 -2.94 12.75 0.56
C ASP A 84 -1.47 12.50 0.17
N ARG A 85 -0.98 11.30 0.48
CA ARG A 85 0.37 10.87 0.14
C ARG A 85 0.65 10.93 -1.36
N GLU A 86 -0.35 10.63 -2.19
CA GLU A 86 -0.15 10.56 -3.63
C GLU A 86 0.01 11.95 -4.26
N GLU A 87 -0.56 12.98 -3.65
CA GLU A 87 -0.33 14.37 -4.06
C GLU A 87 0.93 14.97 -3.42
N ARG A 88 1.26 14.54 -2.19
CA ARG A 88 2.39 15.06 -1.39
C ARG A 88 3.33 13.95 -0.90
N PRO A 89 3.98 13.21 -1.81
CA PRO A 89 4.91 12.15 -1.42
C PRO A 89 6.15 12.70 -0.71
N ASP A 90 6.47 13.98 -0.91
CA ASP A 90 7.53 14.70 -0.20
C ASP A 90 7.26 14.77 1.31
N ILE A 91 6.03 15.11 1.69
CA ILE A 91 5.60 15.17 3.09
C ILE A 91 5.60 13.78 3.72
N ASP A 92 5.02 12.81 3.01
CA ASP A 92 4.98 11.42 3.45
C ASP A 92 6.38 10.88 3.76
N GLN A 93 7.34 11.09 2.85
CA GLN A 93 8.72 10.62 3.03
C GLN A 93 9.39 11.24 4.26
N ILE A 94 9.21 12.54 4.50
CA ILE A 94 9.79 13.24 5.66
C ILE A 94 9.28 12.61 6.96
N TYR A 95 7.97 12.45 7.08
CA TYR A 95 7.37 11.98 8.33
C TYR A 95 7.46 10.46 8.51
N MET A 96 7.54 9.68 7.42
CA MET A 96 7.87 8.26 7.48
C MET A 96 9.32 8.04 7.93
N ALA A 97 10.26 8.87 7.46
CA ALA A 97 11.64 8.85 7.94
C ALA A 97 11.73 9.21 9.44
N ALA A 98 10.94 10.19 9.89
CA ALA A 98 10.83 10.53 11.31
C ALA A 98 10.29 9.36 12.14
N LEU A 99 9.25 8.67 11.68
CA LEU A 99 8.69 7.49 12.34
C LEU A 99 9.73 6.37 12.46
N SER A 100 10.45 6.08 11.36
CA SER A 100 11.51 5.07 11.36
C SER A 100 12.66 5.43 12.32
N ALA A 101 13.02 6.71 12.42
CA ALA A 101 14.06 7.19 13.35
C ALA A 101 13.64 7.05 14.83
N MET A 102 12.34 6.99 15.11
CA MET A 102 11.81 6.66 16.45
C MET A 102 11.81 5.15 16.75
N GLY A 103 12.25 4.31 15.79
CA GLY A 103 12.30 2.85 15.94
C GLY A 103 10.98 2.16 15.63
N GLU A 104 9.97 2.89 15.14
CA GLU A 104 8.67 2.35 14.76
C GLU A 104 8.69 1.78 13.35
N GLN A 105 7.86 0.75 13.12
CA GLN A 105 7.63 0.23 11.77
C GLN A 105 6.80 1.23 10.95
N GLY A 106 7.26 1.50 9.73
CA GLY A 106 6.54 2.38 8.80
C GLY A 106 5.25 1.74 8.28
N GLY A 107 4.26 2.58 7.94
CA GLY A 107 2.99 2.14 7.39
C GLY A 107 1.95 3.26 7.38
N TRP A 108 0.80 3.00 6.77
CA TRP A 108 -0.33 3.92 6.72
C TRP A 108 -1.54 3.34 7.46
N PRO A 109 -2.37 4.16 8.12
CA PRO A 109 -2.28 5.62 8.21
C PRO A 109 -1.06 6.04 9.03
N LEU A 110 -0.37 7.09 8.59
CA LEU A 110 0.74 7.68 9.34
C LEU A 110 0.17 8.81 10.20
N THR A 111 0.22 8.64 11.52
CA THR A 111 -0.31 9.61 12.50
C THR A 111 0.84 10.24 13.26
N MET A 112 1.09 11.53 13.03
CA MET A 112 2.24 12.24 13.54
C MET A 112 1.87 13.50 14.32
N PHE A 113 2.54 13.71 15.45
CA PHE A 113 2.38 14.89 16.29
C PHE A 113 3.57 15.81 16.08
N LEU A 114 3.27 17.04 15.67
CA LEU A 114 4.26 18.04 15.32
C LEU A 114 4.17 19.26 16.25
N THR A 115 5.29 19.92 16.44
CA THR A 115 5.29 21.28 16.99
C THR A 115 4.52 22.22 16.05
N PRO A 116 4.12 23.42 16.52
CA PRO A 116 3.49 24.44 15.66
C PRO A 116 4.32 24.82 14.41
N ASP A 117 5.64 24.59 14.46
CA ASP A 117 6.55 24.83 13.34
C ASP A 117 6.67 23.64 12.37
N GLY A 118 5.91 22.57 12.59
CA GLY A 118 5.90 21.38 11.73
C GLY A 118 6.99 20.35 12.05
N LYS A 119 7.73 20.50 13.16
CA LYS A 119 8.78 19.54 13.54
C LYS A 119 8.16 18.31 14.23
N PRO A 120 8.45 17.07 13.78
CA PRO A 120 7.90 15.88 14.41
C PRO A 120 8.54 15.65 15.78
N PHE A 121 7.74 15.24 16.77
CA PHE A 121 8.26 14.86 18.08
C PHE A 121 7.77 13.49 18.56
N TRP A 122 6.64 13.00 18.06
CA TRP A 122 6.12 11.67 18.40
C TRP A 122 5.05 11.23 17.40
N GLY A 123 4.89 9.93 17.19
CA GLY A 123 3.71 9.40 16.52
C GLY A 123 3.80 7.91 16.24
N GLY A 124 2.95 7.43 15.35
CA GLY A 124 2.75 6.01 15.08
C GLY A 124 2.00 5.79 13.76
N THR A 125 1.55 4.56 13.55
CA THR A 125 0.69 4.21 12.42
C THR A 125 -0.79 4.29 12.83
N TYR A 126 -1.42 3.12 12.99
CA TYR A 126 -2.79 2.96 13.44
C TYR A 126 -2.91 3.04 14.98
N PHE A 127 -3.86 3.85 15.46
CA PHE A 127 -4.29 3.91 16.84
C PHE A 127 -5.77 3.52 16.94
N PRO A 128 -6.13 2.45 17.70
CA PRO A 128 -7.52 2.04 17.85
C PRO A 128 -8.30 3.06 18.68
N ARG A 129 -9.61 3.18 18.45
CA ARG A 129 -10.47 4.08 19.26
C ARG A 129 -10.39 3.74 20.74
N GLU A 130 -10.56 2.46 21.06
CA GLU A 130 -10.45 1.90 22.41
C GLU A 130 -9.14 1.13 22.58
N ALA A 131 -8.66 1.00 23.81
CA ALA A 131 -7.44 0.25 24.08
C ALA A 131 -7.61 -1.23 23.68
N ARG A 132 -6.86 -1.68 22.67
CA ARG A 132 -6.87 -3.05 22.14
C ARG A 132 -5.48 -3.45 21.68
N TYR A 133 -5.21 -4.76 21.65
CA TYR A 133 -3.93 -5.33 21.20
C TYR A 133 -2.70 -4.74 21.90
N GLY A 134 -2.82 -4.40 23.19
CA GLY A 134 -1.74 -3.78 23.97
C GLY A 134 -1.44 -2.33 23.60
N ARG A 135 -2.26 -1.69 22.75
CA ARG A 135 -2.15 -0.28 22.37
C ARG A 135 -3.14 0.57 23.17
N PRO A 136 -2.77 1.79 23.58
CA PRO A 136 -3.69 2.75 24.19
C PRO A 136 -4.78 3.16 23.18
N GLY A 137 -5.95 3.51 23.70
CA GLY A 137 -7.01 4.09 22.87
C GLY A 137 -6.62 5.48 22.38
N PHE A 138 -7.11 5.89 21.21
CA PHE A 138 -6.66 7.10 20.56
C PHE A 138 -6.88 8.36 21.41
N VAL A 139 -8.00 8.47 22.14
CA VAL A 139 -8.24 9.59 23.08
C VAL A 139 -7.17 9.67 24.17
N GLN A 140 -6.74 8.53 24.72
CA GLN A 140 -5.69 8.48 25.75
C GLN A 140 -4.36 8.99 25.19
N VAL A 141 -4.05 8.64 23.94
CA VAL A 141 -2.88 9.13 23.23
C VAL A 141 -2.95 10.65 23.05
N LEU A 142 -4.07 11.17 22.55
CA LEU A 142 -4.29 12.59 22.32
C LEU A 142 -4.10 13.42 23.61
N GLU A 143 -4.67 12.96 24.73
CA GLU A 143 -4.54 13.64 26.02
C GLU A 143 -3.13 13.55 26.60
N ALA A 144 -2.46 12.41 26.46
CA ALA A 144 -1.08 12.26 26.91
C ALA A 144 -0.11 13.18 26.14
N VAL A 145 -0.31 13.31 24.83
CA VAL A 145 0.49 14.20 23.97
C VAL A 145 0.25 15.67 24.34
N ASP A 146 -1.02 16.10 24.51
CA ASP A 146 -1.31 17.48 24.93
C ASP A 146 -0.75 17.78 26.33
N LYS A 147 -0.85 16.84 27.27
CA LYS A 147 -0.23 16.98 28.59
C LYS A 147 1.29 17.17 28.48
N ALA A 148 1.96 16.35 27.67
CA ALA A 148 3.40 16.49 27.44
C ALA A 148 3.74 17.85 26.80
N TRP A 149 2.94 18.32 25.83
CA TRP A 149 3.12 19.63 25.21
C TRP A 149 3.00 20.78 26.21
N ARG A 150 2.02 20.73 27.13
CA ARG A 150 1.78 21.79 28.12
C ARG A 150 2.76 21.78 29.27
N GLU A 151 3.04 20.60 29.82
CA GLU A 151 3.84 20.44 31.04
C GLU A 151 5.34 20.29 30.77
N LYS A 152 5.72 19.82 29.56
CA LYS A 152 7.10 19.49 29.20
C LYS A 152 7.52 20.09 27.85
N LYS A 153 6.99 21.27 27.51
CA LYS A 153 7.20 21.95 26.20
C LYS A 153 8.68 22.02 25.78
N GLU A 154 9.58 22.35 26.70
CA GLU A 154 11.01 22.44 26.41
C GLU A 154 11.60 21.08 26.03
N SER A 155 11.27 20.01 26.77
CA SER A 155 11.70 18.64 26.44
C SER A 155 11.11 18.17 25.12
N VAL A 156 9.86 18.51 24.81
CA VAL A 156 9.23 18.20 23.51
C VAL A 156 9.97 18.90 22.37
N ASN A 157 10.30 20.18 22.52
CA ASN A 157 11.05 20.93 21.51
C ASN A 157 12.46 20.37 21.30
N GLN A 158 13.17 19.99 22.37
CA GLN A 158 14.47 19.34 22.25
C GLN A 158 14.38 17.99 21.52
N SER A 159 13.35 17.20 21.80
CA SER A 159 13.08 15.94 21.09
C SER A 159 12.78 16.20 19.60
N ALA A 160 11.97 17.21 19.30
CA ALA A 160 11.67 17.63 17.93
C ALA A 160 12.91 18.07 17.17
N ASP A 161 13.79 18.88 17.77
CA ASP A 161 15.03 19.35 17.14
C ASP A 161 15.99 18.20 16.88
N GLY A 162 16.13 17.27 17.83
CA GLY A 162 16.95 16.07 17.67
C GLY A 162 16.44 15.17 16.53
N LEU A 163 15.13 14.92 16.48
CA LEU A 163 14.51 14.12 15.43
C LEU A 163 14.61 14.80 14.06
N THR A 164 14.37 16.11 14.00
CA THR A 164 14.51 16.90 12.77
C THR A 164 15.94 16.82 12.24
N THR A 165 16.94 17.01 13.10
CA THR A 165 18.36 16.91 12.72
C THR A 165 18.70 15.51 12.18
N HIS A 166 18.16 14.45 12.80
CA HIS A 166 18.38 13.09 12.32
C HIS A 166 17.73 12.84 10.96
N VAL A 167 16.49 13.30 10.77
CA VAL A 167 15.76 13.19 9.50
C VAL A 167 16.46 14.00 8.41
N GLU A 168 16.87 15.23 8.70
CA GLU A 168 17.67 16.06 7.80
C GLU A 168 18.97 15.37 7.42
N ALA A 169 19.73 14.80 8.36
CA ALA A 169 20.96 14.09 8.04
C ALA A 169 20.74 12.83 7.18
N ARG A 170 19.57 12.18 7.32
CA ARG A 170 19.20 11.00 6.54
C ARG A 170 18.70 11.33 5.14
N LEU A 171 17.95 12.43 5.00
CA LEU A 171 17.37 12.89 3.73
C LEU A 171 18.33 13.79 2.95
N ALA A 172 19.21 14.53 3.63
CA ALA A 172 20.31 15.23 3.02
C ALA A 172 21.24 14.16 2.46
N GLY A 173 21.17 13.97 1.13
CA GLY A 173 22.16 13.18 0.42
C GLY A 173 23.56 13.64 0.84
N SER A 174 24.47 12.69 1.00
CA SER A 174 25.85 12.99 1.44
C SER A 174 26.41 14.16 0.61
N PRO A 175 26.95 15.22 1.25
CA PRO A 175 27.48 16.38 0.52
C PRO A 175 28.67 16.01 -0.36
N ALA A 176 29.31 14.86 -0.10
CA ALA A 176 30.27 14.26 -1.01
C ALA A 176 29.52 13.54 -2.14
N ARG A 177 29.86 13.85 -3.40
CA ARG A 177 29.49 12.98 -4.54
C ARG A 177 30.02 11.58 -4.25
N ALA A 178 29.15 10.69 -3.81
CA ALA A 178 29.48 9.28 -3.75
C ALA A 178 29.78 8.82 -5.17
N VAL A 179 30.99 8.32 -5.39
CA VAL A 179 31.32 7.65 -6.66
C VAL A 179 30.59 6.32 -6.61
N LEU A 180 29.49 6.21 -7.36
CA LEU A 180 28.81 4.94 -7.58
C LEU A 180 29.68 4.09 -8.51
N ASP A 181 30.54 3.26 -7.92
CA ASP A 181 31.36 2.31 -8.66
C ASP A 181 30.68 0.94 -8.78
N ARG A 182 31.33 0.04 -9.51
CA ARG A 182 30.81 -1.31 -9.76
C ARG A 182 30.68 -2.10 -8.47
N ASP A 183 31.64 -1.96 -7.56
CA ASP A 183 31.71 -2.69 -6.31
C ASP A 183 30.58 -2.27 -5.38
N THR A 184 30.29 -0.96 -5.30
CA THR A 184 29.15 -0.43 -4.53
C THR A 184 27.83 -1.07 -4.98
N LEU A 185 27.61 -1.15 -6.30
CA LEU A 185 26.40 -1.75 -6.87
C LEU A 185 26.37 -3.28 -6.66
N ALA A 186 27.52 -3.95 -6.72
CA ALA A 186 27.62 -5.39 -6.43
C ALA A 186 27.35 -5.68 -4.95
N THR A 187 27.89 -4.89 -4.03
CA THR A 187 27.61 -4.98 -2.59
C THR A 187 26.13 -4.79 -2.30
N LEU A 188 25.48 -3.80 -2.93
CA LEU A 188 24.04 -3.60 -2.80
C LEU A 188 23.25 -4.82 -3.31
N ALA A 189 23.56 -5.31 -4.51
CA ALA A 189 22.89 -6.48 -5.09
C ALA A 189 23.05 -7.73 -4.21
N ASN A 190 24.25 -8.00 -3.72
CA ASN A 190 24.52 -9.13 -2.82
C ASN A 190 23.78 -8.98 -1.47
N GLY A 191 23.69 -7.76 -0.94
CA GLY A 191 22.91 -7.47 0.26
C GLY A 191 21.43 -7.79 0.07
N ILE A 192 20.85 -7.35 -1.06
CA ILE A 192 19.46 -7.65 -1.43
C ILE A 192 19.26 -9.16 -1.62
N ASP A 193 20.16 -9.83 -2.35
CA ASP A 193 20.10 -11.28 -2.59
C ASP A 193 20.13 -12.08 -1.28
N GLY A 194 20.88 -11.62 -0.28
CA GLY A 194 20.91 -12.19 1.06
C GLY A 194 19.57 -12.11 1.81
N MET A 195 18.71 -11.14 1.46
CA MET A 195 17.37 -10.97 2.03
C MET A 195 16.29 -11.83 1.35
N ILE A 196 16.60 -12.41 0.18
CA ILE A 196 15.64 -13.20 -0.59
C ILE A 196 15.33 -14.52 0.13
N ASP A 197 14.04 -14.85 0.13
CA ASP A 197 13.51 -16.15 0.51
C ASP A 197 13.73 -17.15 -0.64
N ARG A 198 14.52 -18.19 -0.39
CA ARG A 198 14.89 -19.18 -1.42
C ARG A 198 13.84 -20.26 -1.64
N ASP A 199 12.80 -20.31 -0.80
CA ASP A 199 11.73 -21.29 -0.88
C ASP A 199 10.43 -20.65 -1.40
N LEU A 200 10.12 -19.46 -0.89
CA LEU A 200 8.88 -18.73 -1.20
C LEU A 200 9.09 -17.56 -2.16
N GLY A 201 10.33 -17.18 -2.46
CA GLY A 201 10.61 -15.99 -3.26
C GLY A 201 10.23 -14.68 -2.56
N GLY A 202 10.65 -13.57 -3.15
CA GLY A 202 10.56 -12.25 -2.52
C GLY A 202 11.49 -12.10 -1.33
N LEU A 203 11.32 -11.03 -0.56
CA LEU A 203 12.01 -10.86 0.72
C LEU A 203 11.41 -11.80 1.77
N ARG A 204 12.24 -12.26 2.72
CA ARG A 204 11.77 -13.13 3.82
C ARG A 204 10.78 -12.42 4.75
N GLY A 205 9.84 -13.21 5.28
CA GLY A 205 8.91 -12.78 6.32
C GLY A 205 7.59 -12.23 5.80
N ALA A 206 6.80 -11.70 6.73
CA ALA A 206 5.49 -11.10 6.52
C ALA A 206 5.45 -9.71 7.20
N PRO A 207 4.71 -8.73 6.65
CA PRO A 207 4.04 -8.76 5.35
C PRO A 207 5.06 -8.80 4.19
N LYS A 208 4.65 -9.35 3.04
CA LYS A 208 5.52 -9.55 1.89
C LYS A 208 5.11 -8.67 0.70
N PHE A 209 6.04 -7.82 0.25
CA PHE A 209 5.85 -6.88 -0.87
C PHE A 209 6.62 -7.33 -2.13
N PRO A 210 6.12 -7.02 -3.34
CA PRO A 210 6.82 -7.29 -4.61
C PRO A 210 8.22 -6.69 -4.70
N ASN A 211 8.46 -5.54 -4.05
CA ASN A 211 9.75 -4.85 -3.99
C ASN A 211 10.45 -4.72 -5.37
N ALA A 212 9.73 -4.22 -6.36
CA ALA A 212 10.21 -4.11 -7.74
C ALA A 212 11.59 -3.43 -7.90
N PRO A 213 11.96 -2.38 -7.13
CA PRO A 213 13.31 -1.80 -7.18
C PRO A 213 14.42 -2.77 -6.79
N PHE A 214 14.17 -3.65 -5.80
CA PHE A 214 15.13 -4.67 -5.39
C PHE A 214 15.26 -5.76 -6.46
N MET A 215 14.14 -6.22 -7.00
CA MET A 215 14.13 -7.17 -8.12
C MET A 215 14.84 -6.60 -9.36
N GLN A 216 14.63 -5.32 -9.66
CA GLN A 216 15.33 -4.63 -10.73
C GLN A 216 16.84 -4.57 -10.47
N THR A 217 17.27 -4.29 -9.23
CA THR A 217 18.69 -4.25 -8.87
C THR A 217 19.36 -5.60 -9.09
N LEU A 218 18.73 -6.69 -8.63
CA LEU A 218 19.20 -8.06 -8.86
C LEU A 218 19.27 -8.40 -10.34
N TRP A 219 18.23 -8.07 -11.10
CA TRP A 219 18.18 -8.34 -12.54
C TRP A 219 19.28 -7.60 -13.31
N LEU A 220 19.47 -6.31 -13.01
CA LEU A 220 20.53 -5.51 -13.63
C LEU A 220 21.93 -5.99 -13.24
N SER A 221 22.11 -6.46 -12.00
CA SER A 221 23.37 -7.09 -11.59
C SER A 221 23.67 -8.34 -12.41
N TRP A 222 22.67 -9.18 -12.70
CA TRP A 222 22.85 -10.31 -13.60
C TRP A 222 23.23 -9.88 -15.02
N LEU A 223 22.47 -8.95 -15.61
CA LEU A 223 22.73 -8.47 -16.99
C LEU A 223 24.13 -7.87 -17.15
N ARG A 224 24.63 -7.18 -16.11
CA ARG A 224 25.91 -6.50 -16.14
C ARG A 224 27.09 -7.42 -15.84
N ASP A 225 26.97 -8.26 -14.81
CA ASP A 225 28.11 -8.99 -14.23
C ASP A 225 27.98 -10.51 -14.37
N GLY A 226 26.89 -11.02 -14.94
CA GLY A 226 26.66 -12.45 -15.14
C GLY A 226 26.27 -13.22 -13.88
N ALA A 227 25.87 -12.54 -12.81
CA ALA A 227 25.47 -13.15 -11.54
C ALA A 227 24.15 -13.95 -11.66
N THR A 228 24.22 -15.21 -12.09
CA THR A 228 23.03 -16.05 -12.34
C THR A 228 22.19 -16.28 -11.09
N ALA A 229 22.79 -16.30 -9.90
CA ALA A 229 22.06 -16.41 -8.64
C ALA A 229 21.05 -15.26 -8.45
N HIS A 230 21.41 -14.04 -8.87
CA HIS A 230 20.51 -12.88 -8.80
C HIS A 230 19.34 -13.01 -9.77
N ARG A 231 19.59 -13.48 -11.00
CA ARG A 231 18.53 -13.81 -11.95
C ARG A 231 17.57 -14.85 -11.38
N ASP A 232 18.12 -15.96 -10.85
CA ASP A 232 17.33 -17.08 -10.36
C ASP A 232 16.48 -16.66 -9.13
N ALA A 233 17.00 -15.77 -8.28
CA ALA A 233 16.23 -15.14 -7.21
C ALA A 233 15.03 -14.35 -7.74
N VAL A 234 15.22 -13.53 -8.78
CA VAL A 234 14.12 -12.76 -9.40
C VAL A 234 13.08 -13.68 -10.03
N LEU A 235 13.53 -14.68 -10.79
CA LEU A 235 12.62 -15.64 -11.44
C LEU A 235 11.79 -16.40 -10.42
N LEU A 236 12.42 -16.96 -9.38
CA LEU A 236 11.71 -17.62 -8.28
C LEU A 236 10.69 -16.69 -7.61
N SER A 237 11.09 -15.44 -7.36
CA SER A 237 10.22 -14.44 -6.72
C SER A 237 8.98 -14.16 -7.56
N LEU A 238 9.13 -13.98 -8.88
CA LEU A 238 8.02 -13.76 -9.79
C LEU A 238 7.13 -15.01 -9.91
N GLU A 239 7.70 -16.20 -10.08
CA GLU A 239 6.94 -17.45 -10.22
C GLU A 239 6.05 -17.73 -9.01
N LYS A 240 6.60 -17.56 -7.80
CA LYS A 240 5.87 -17.76 -6.53
C LYS A 240 4.80 -16.71 -6.32
N MET A 241 5.13 -15.44 -6.52
CA MET A 241 4.19 -14.34 -6.38
C MET A 241 3.01 -14.47 -7.36
N LEU A 242 3.27 -14.84 -8.61
CA LEU A 242 2.26 -15.02 -9.66
C LEU A 242 1.45 -16.32 -9.55
N ALA A 243 1.86 -17.23 -8.65
CA ALA A 243 1.07 -18.40 -8.23
C ALA A 243 0.17 -18.08 -7.04
N GLY A 244 0.61 -17.16 -6.18
CA GLY A 244 -0.07 -16.79 -4.94
C GLY A 244 -1.42 -16.11 -5.15
N GLY A 245 -2.14 -15.90 -4.05
CA GLY A 245 -3.42 -15.18 -4.03
C GLY A 245 -3.26 -13.67 -4.24
N ILE A 246 -2.06 -13.11 -4.03
CA ILE A 246 -1.75 -11.70 -4.32
C ILE A 246 -2.06 -11.30 -5.78
N TYR A 247 -1.97 -12.26 -6.71
CA TYR A 247 -2.36 -12.06 -8.11
C TYR A 247 -3.83 -12.44 -8.33
N ASP A 248 -4.62 -11.56 -8.94
CA ASP A 248 -6.02 -11.84 -9.26
C ASP A 248 -6.12 -12.80 -10.45
N HIS A 249 -6.31 -14.09 -10.17
CA HIS A 249 -6.42 -15.14 -11.19
C HIS A 249 -7.71 -15.08 -12.03
N VAL A 250 -8.70 -14.28 -11.64
CA VAL A 250 -9.95 -14.11 -12.40
C VAL A 250 -9.81 -12.95 -13.37
N GLY A 251 -9.57 -11.75 -12.87
CA GLY A 251 -9.52 -10.53 -13.69
C GLY A 251 -8.14 -10.01 -14.05
N GLY A 252 -7.06 -10.55 -13.48
CA GLY A 252 -5.72 -10.00 -13.65
C GLY A 252 -5.44 -8.80 -12.74
N GLY A 253 -4.19 -8.37 -12.75
CA GLY A 253 -3.68 -7.35 -11.86
C GLY A 253 -3.19 -7.91 -10.51
N LEU A 254 -2.15 -7.29 -10.00
CA LEU A 254 -1.46 -7.60 -8.76
C LEU A 254 -1.95 -6.68 -7.65
N SER A 255 -2.30 -7.29 -6.52
CA SER A 255 -2.58 -6.58 -5.27
C SER A 255 -1.27 -6.10 -4.64
N ARG A 256 -1.32 -5.06 -3.80
CA ARG A 256 -0.12 -4.33 -3.38
C ARG A 256 0.89 -5.18 -2.61
N TYR A 257 0.41 -6.02 -1.70
CA TYR A 257 1.26 -6.90 -0.90
C TYR A 257 0.47 -8.09 -0.34
N SER A 258 1.18 -9.08 0.19
CA SER A 258 0.59 -10.18 0.96
C SER A 258 0.78 -9.92 2.45
N THR A 259 -0.25 -10.14 3.25
CA THR A 259 -0.15 -10.05 4.71
C THR A 259 0.62 -11.23 5.32
N ASP A 260 0.77 -12.32 4.57
CA ASP A 260 1.57 -13.50 4.91
C ASP A 260 2.87 -13.61 4.10
N ALA A 261 3.67 -14.64 4.41
CA ALA A 261 4.93 -14.90 3.72
C ALA A 261 4.73 -15.73 2.44
N GLU A 262 3.63 -16.44 2.31
CA GLU A 262 3.37 -17.42 1.24
C GLU A 262 2.82 -16.77 -0.04
N TRP A 263 2.58 -15.45 -0.03
CA TRP A 263 1.87 -14.71 -1.07
C TRP A 263 0.38 -15.08 -1.18
N LEU A 264 -0.22 -15.63 -0.13
CA LEU A 264 -1.57 -16.18 -0.18
C LEU A 264 -2.64 -15.11 0.12
N VAL A 265 -2.55 -14.39 1.25
CA VAL A 265 -3.56 -13.42 1.69
C VAL A 265 -3.19 -11.99 1.24
N PRO A 266 -3.83 -11.45 0.21
CA PRO A 266 -3.55 -10.10 -0.27
C PRO A 266 -4.02 -9.05 0.72
N HIS A 267 -3.34 -7.92 0.72
CA HIS A 267 -4.00 -6.64 0.94
C HIS A 267 -4.52 -6.18 -0.42
N PHE A 268 -5.84 -6.20 -0.63
CA PHE A 268 -6.48 -6.28 -1.97
C PHE A 268 -6.43 -5.01 -2.82
N GLU A 269 -5.83 -3.96 -2.28
CA GLU A 269 -5.51 -2.72 -2.99
C GLU A 269 -4.68 -3.01 -4.25
N LYS A 270 -5.04 -2.40 -5.39
CA LYS A 270 -4.27 -2.51 -6.64
C LYS A 270 -3.78 -1.14 -7.09
N MET A 271 -2.47 -1.00 -7.22
CA MET A 271 -1.82 0.26 -7.63
C MET A 271 -1.34 0.20 -9.07
N LEU A 272 -1.48 1.32 -9.81
CA LEU A 272 -0.98 1.43 -11.19
C LEU A 272 0.53 1.16 -11.27
N TYR A 273 1.34 1.81 -10.41
CA TYR A 273 2.80 1.71 -10.47
C TYR A 273 3.32 0.30 -10.12
N ASP A 274 2.62 -0.46 -9.27
CA ASP A 274 3.01 -1.84 -8.94
C ASP A 274 2.79 -2.74 -10.16
N ASN A 275 1.66 -2.57 -10.85
CA ASN A 275 1.31 -3.35 -12.03
C ASN A 275 2.16 -2.98 -13.26
N ALA A 276 2.47 -1.69 -13.47
CA ALA A 276 3.38 -1.25 -14.53
C ALA A 276 4.79 -1.87 -14.33
N GLN A 277 5.30 -1.86 -13.09
CA GLN A 277 6.58 -2.48 -12.78
C GLN A 277 6.55 -4.01 -12.89
N LEU A 278 5.43 -4.66 -12.53
CA LEU A 278 5.24 -6.09 -12.75
C LEU A 278 5.35 -6.45 -14.23
N ILE A 279 4.66 -5.72 -15.12
CA ILE A 279 4.71 -5.95 -16.57
C ILE A 279 6.17 -5.89 -17.05
N ARG A 280 6.93 -4.88 -16.63
CA ARG A 280 8.34 -4.74 -16.99
C ARG A 280 9.19 -5.95 -16.53
N LEU A 281 9.04 -6.36 -15.27
CA LEU A 281 9.79 -7.50 -14.71
C LEU A 281 9.41 -8.82 -15.40
N CYS A 282 8.12 -9.04 -15.67
CA CYS A 282 7.65 -10.20 -16.41
C CYS A 282 8.17 -10.20 -17.85
N ASN A 283 8.25 -9.04 -18.50
CA ASN A 283 8.79 -8.95 -19.86
C ASN A 283 10.26 -9.38 -19.89
N TRP A 284 11.07 -8.89 -18.95
CA TRP A 284 12.45 -9.34 -18.81
C TRP A 284 12.55 -10.85 -18.54
N ALA A 285 11.73 -11.36 -17.62
CA ALA A 285 11.71 -12.78 -17.29
C ALA A 285 11.30 -13.65 -18.48
N TYR A 286 10.28 -13.23 -19.24
CA TYR A 286 9.85 -13.91 -20.47
C TYR A 286 10.96 -13.91 -21.53
N ALA A 287 11.54 -12.74 -21.82
CA ALA A 287 12.61 -12.61 -22.81
C ALA A 287 13.84 -13.49 -22.47
N ALA A 288 14.15 -13.66 -21.18
CA ALA A 288 15.29 -14.45 -20.73
C ALA A 288 15.04 -15.96 -20.71
N THR A 289 13.79 -16.40 -20.54
CA THR A 289 13.46 -17.81 -20.24
C THR A 289 12.54 -18.48 -21.25
N GLY A 290 11.74 -17.73 -22.00
CA GLY A 290 10.62 -18.24 -22.78
C GLY A 290 9.50 -18.85 -21.92
N ASN A 291 9.49 -18.63 -20.60
CA ASN A 291 8.46 -19.17 -19.72
C ASN A 291 7.12 -18.45 -19.94
N GLU A 292 6.18 -19.15 -20.57
CA GLU A 292 4.85 -18.65 -20.95
C GLU A 292 4.02 -18.10 -19.78
N LEU A 293 4.32 -18.49 -18.53
CA LEU A 293 3.71 -17.86 -17.34
C LEU A 293 3.79 -16.33 -17.43
N PHE A 294 4.97 -15.81 -17.73
CA PHE A 294 5.21 -14.37 -17.70
C PHE A 294 4.48 -13.65 -18.83
N ARG A 295 4.42 -14.24 -20.04
CA ARG A 295 3.62 -13.70 -21.15
C ARG A 295 2.16 -13.63 -20.79
N ILE A 296 1.60 -14.73 -20.27
CA ILE A 296 0.20 -14.80 -19.88
C ILE A 296 -0.12 -13.73 -18.84
N ARG A 297 0.74 -13.56 -17.83
CA ARG A 297 0.55 -12.55 -16.78
C ARG A 297 0.69 -11.12 -17.28
N ILE A 298 1.54 -10.85 -18.26
CA ILE A 298 1.59 -9.55 -18.95
C ILE A 298 0.25 -9.27 -19.63
N GLU A 299 -0.24 -10.20 -20.46
CA GLU A 299 -1.51 -10.06 -21.19
C GLU A 299 -2.68 -9.83 -20.23
N ASP A 300 -2.82 -10.69 -19.21
CA ASP A 300 -3.86 -10.59 -18.19
C ASP A 300 -3.84 -9.24 -17.45
N THR A 301 -2.65 -8.71 -17.16
CA THR A 301 -2.48 -7.44 -16.44
C THR A 301 -2.78 -6.24 -17.34
N VAL A 302 -2.40 -6.30 -18.62
CA VAL A 302 -2.76 -5.29 -19.62
C VAL A 302 -4.27 -5.27 -19.86
N ASP A 303 -4.91 -6.43 -19.96
CA ASP A 303 -6.37 -6.52 -20.08
C ASP A 303 -7.08 -5.92 -18.87
N TRP A 304 -6.57 -6.14 -17.65
CA TRP A 304 -7.06 -5.49 -16.44
C TRP A 304 -6.88 -3.96 -16.50
N LEU A 305 -5.71 -3.46 -16.88
CA LEU A 305 -5.44 -2.01 -17.00
C LEU A 305 -6.42 -1.35 -17.97
N LEU A 306 -6.64 -1.96 -19.13
CA LEU A 306 -7.53 -1.44 -20.16
C LEU A 306 -9.01 -1.50 -19.77
N ARG A 307 -9.41 -2.55 -19.05
CA ARG A 307 -10.79 -2.76 -18.63
C ARG A 307 -11.20 -1.89 -17.44
N GLU A 308 -10.31 -1.75 -16.44
CA GLU A 308 -10.69 -1.22 -15.12
C GLU A 308 -10.00 0.10 -14.77
N MET A 309 -8.73 0.27 -15.20
CA MET A 309 -7.92 1.42 -14.80
C MET A 309 -7.99 2.57 -15.80
N ARG A 310 -8.39 2.34 -17.05
CA ARG A 310 -8.47 3.40 -18.05
C ARG A 310 -9.53 4.44 -17.68
N VAL A 311 -9.14 5.72 -17.74
CA VAL A 311 -10.03 6.87 -17.53
C VAL A 311 -10.36 7.56 -18.85
N ASP A 312 -11.34 8.46 -18.81
CA ASP A 312 -11.66 9.35 -19.93
C ASP A 312 -10.42 10.15 -20.35
N GLY A 313 -10.16 10.22 -21.66
CA GLY A 313 -8.93 10.81 -22.19
C GLY A 313 -7.78 9.80 -22.41
N GLY A 314 -7.92 8.56 -21.92
CA GLY A 314 -7.05 7.45 -22.29
C GLY A 314 -5.83 7.21 -21.40
N ALA A 315 -5.66 7.99 -20.34
CA ALA A 315 -4.72 7.72 -19.26
C ALA A 315 -5.26 6.62 -18.31
N PHE A 316 -4.47 6.29 -17.29
CA PHE A 316 -4.82 5.34 -16.24
C PHE A 316 -5.02 6.03 -14.88
N ALA A 317 -6.02 5.55 -14.15
CA ALA A 317 -6.31 5.82 -12.76
C ALA A 317 -5.14 5.40 -11.85
N ALA A 318 -5.07 5.96 -10.64
CA ALA A 318 -3.98 5.72 -9.70
C ALA A 318 -4.11 4.34 -9.02
N SER A 319 -5.31 3.99 -8.57
CA SER A 319 -5.53 2.78 -7.77
C SER A 319 -6.99 2.27 -7.76
N LEU A 320 -7.15 1.03 -7.30
CA LEU A 320 -8.42 0.47 -6.81
C LEU A 320 -8.28 0.18 -5.31
N ASP A 321 -9.33 0.52 -4.56
CA ASP A 321 -9.46 0.25 -3.13
C ASP A 321 -9.38 -1.24 -2.82
N ALA A 322 -8.92 -1.57 -1.61
CA ALA A 322 -8.96 -2.91 -1.06
C ALA A 322 -10.39 -3.31 -0.66
N ASP A 323 -11.20 -2.33 -0.27
CA ASP A 323 -12.52 -2.53 0.30
C ASP A 323 -13.63 -2.44 -0.75
N SER A 324 -14.65 -3.29 -0.58
CA SER A 324 -15.94 -3.14 -1.23
C SER A 324 -17.03 -3.37 -0.20
N GLU A 325 -18.04 -2.51 -0.16
CA GLU A 325 -19.10 -2.55 0.86
C GLU A 325 -18.56 -2.50 2.31
N GLY A 326 -17.38 -1.89 2.51
CA GLY A 326 -16.71 -1.81 3.82
C GLY A 326 -15.96 -3.08 4.24
N GLU A 327 -15.88 -4.09 3.38
CA GLU A 327 -15.16 -5.34 3.63
C GLU A 327 -13.96 -5.50 2.68
N GLU A 328 -12.78 -5.73 3.25
CA GLU A 328 -11.55 -5.95 2.48
C GLU A 328 -11.65 -7.25 1.65
N GLY A 329 -11.37 -7.16 0.35
CA GLY A 329 -11.28 -8.33 -0.52
C GLY A 329 -12.62 -8.99 -0.92
N LEU A 330 -13.76 -8.48 -0.43
CA LEU A 330 -15.09 -9.03 -0.73
C LEU A 330 -15.37 -9.13 -2.24
N PHE A 331 -14.92 -8.15 -3.01
CA PHE A 331 -15.06 -8.15 -4.46
C PHE A 331 -14.28 -9.29 -5.13
N TYR A 332 -13.09 -9.65 -4.61
CA TYR A 332 -12.12 -10.52 -5.28
C TYR A 332 -12.17 -11.99 -4.84
N THR A 333 -12.66 -12.26 -3.62
CA THR A 333 -12.65 -13.61 -3.02
C THR A 333 -13.86 -14.46 -3.43
N TRP A 334 -13.72 -15.79 -3.31
CA TRP A 334 -14.71 -16.74 -3.81
C TRP A 334 -14.90 -17.91 -2.85
N SER A 335 -16.16 -18.20 -2.51
CA SER A 335 -16.48 -19.49 -1.89
C SER A 335 -16.55 -20.60 -2.93
N ARG A 336 -16.51 -21.85 -2.44
CA ARG A 336 -16.76 -23.03 -3.29
C ARG A 336 -18.14 -22.95 -3.94
N ASP A 337 -19.17 -22.65 -3.16
CA ASP A 337 -20.56 -22.60 -3.64
C ASP A 337 -20.77 -21.50 -4.68
N GLU A 338 -20.14 -20.33 -4.52
CA GLU A 338 -20.17 -19.25 -5.51
C GLU A 338 -19.50 -19.68 -6.83
N THR A 339 -18.36 -20.37 -6.73
CA THR A 339 -17.62 -20.90 -7.88
C THR A 339 -18.45 -21.96 -8.61
N GLU A 340 -19.06 -22.89 -7.88
CA GLU A 340 -19.93 -23.95 -8.43
C GLU A 340 -21.20 -23.38 -9.06
N THR A 341 -21.78 -22.34 -8.44
CA THR A 341 -22.95 -21.63 -9.00
C THR A 341 -22.59 -20.91 -10.31
N ALA A 342 -21.45 -20.24 -10.36
CA ALA A 342 -21.03 -19.49 -11.55
C ALA A 342 -20.61 -20.39 -12.72
N LEU A 343 -20.00 -21.54 -12.44
CA LEU A 343 -19.42 -22.42 -13.47
C LEU A 343 -20.29 -23.65 -13.80
N GLY A 344 -21.21 -24.04 -12.92
CA GLY A 344 -22.00 -25.26 -13.08
C GLY A 344 -21.11 -26.51 -13.19
N ASP A 345 -21.37 -27.34 -14.19
CA ASP A 345 -20.65 -28.60 -14.44
C ASP A 345 -19.14 -28.41 -14.69
N GLU A 346 -18.71 -27.20 -15.07
CA GLU A 346 -17.29 -26.89 -15.34
C GLU A 346 -16.50 -26.53 -14.07
N SER A 347 -17.16 -26.41 -12.92
CA SER A 347 -16.51 -26.14 -11.63
C SER A 347 -15.48 -27.21 -11.24
N ALA A 348 -15.77 -28.48 -11.52
CA ALA A 348 -14.83 -29.58 -11.30
C ALA A 348 -13.55 -29.44 -12.14
N LEU A 349 -13.64 -28.85 -13.33
CA LEU A 349 -12.49 -28.53 -14.16
C LEU A 349 -11.69 -27.37 -13.56
N PHE A 350 -12.37 -26.31 -13.11
CA PHE A 350 -11.71 -25.17 -12.46
C PHE A 350 -10.84 -25.59 -11.26
N PHE A 351 -11.34 -26.47 -10.39
CA PHE A 351 -10.60 -26.95 -9.23
C PHE A 351 -9.40 -27.86 -9.55
N GLN A 352 -9.24 -28.31 -10.80
CA GLN A 352 -8.00 -28.97 -11.23
C GLN A 352 -6.85 -27.98 -11.41
N TYR A 353 -7.15 -26.71 -11.70
CA TYR A 353 -6.18 -25.67 -12.01
C TYR A 353 -6.02 -24.62 -10.91
N PHE A 354 -6.98 -24.53 -10.00
CA PHE A 354 -7.00 -23.54 -8.94
C PHE A 354 -7.36 -24.16 -7.61
N THR A 355 -6.74 -23.62 -6.56
CA THR A 355 -7.04 -23.97 -5.17
C THR A 355 -7.71 -22.78 -4.50
N LEU A 356 -8.75 -23.05 -3.71
CA LEU A 356 -9.33 -22.09 -2.78
C LEU A 356 -8.76 -22.35 -1.39
N SER A 357 -8.25 -21.32 -0.71
CA SER A 357 -7.70 -21.46 0.63
C SER A 357 -8.10 -20.30 1.54
N SER A 358 -8.38 -20.61 2.80
CA SER A 358 -8.70 -19.64 3.85
C SER A 358 -7.84 -19.97 5.07
N PRO A 359 -6.69 -19.30 5.25
CA PRO A 359 -5.86 -19.53 6.43
C PRO A 359 -6.59 -19.08 7.70
N HIS A 360 -6.20 -19.64 8.85
CA HIS A 360 -6.93 -19.41 10.10
C HIS A 360 -6.93 -17.94 10.56
N SER A 361 -5.91 -17.16 10.20
CA SER A 361 -5.80 -15.74 10.50
C SER A 361 -6.57 -14.83 9.52
N TRP A 362 -7.26 -15.40 8.54
CA TRP A 362 -8.03 -14.67 7.54
C TRP A 362 -9.52 -14.85 7.81
N GLU A 363 -10.23 -13.72 7.96
CA GLU A 363 -11.65 -13.71 8.33
C GLU A 363 -12.59 -13.62 7.10
N GLY A 364 -12.05 -13.40 5.90
CA GLY A 364 -12.84 -13.32 4.66
C GLY A 364 -13.06 -14.66 3.96
N LYS A 365 -13.65 -14.61 2.75
CA LYS A 365 -13.89 -15.81 1.93
C LYS A 365 -12.57 -16.41 1.41
N PRO A 366 -12.57 -17.69 1.00
CA PRO A 366 -11.38 -18.32 0.42
C PRO A 366 -10.80 -17.55 -0.78
N ILE A 367 -9.48 -17.65 -0.89
CA ILE A 367 -8.67 -16.94 -1.88
C ILE A 367 -8.22 -17.93 -2.94
N ILE A 368 -8.34 -17.53 -4.21
CA ILE A 368 -7.89 -18.32 -5.36
C ILE A 368 -6.37 -18.21 -5.46
N HIS A 369 -5.69 -19.35 -5.53
CA HIS A 369 -4.26 -19.44 -5.83
C HIS A 369 -3.95 -20.72 -6.61
N GLN A 370 -2.69 -20.90 -6.98
CA GLN A 370 -2.20 -22.09 -7.69
C GLN A 370 -1.05 -22.75 -6.95
N THR A 371 -1.08 -24.07 -6.86
CA THR A 371 0.13 -24.85 -6.58
C THR A 371 1.08 -24.83 -7.80
N ALA A 372 2.34 -25.19 -7.61
CA ALA A 372 3.30 -25.27 -8.72
C ALA A 372 2.86 -26.22 -9.85
N ALA A 373 2.19 -27.34 -9.49
CA ALA A 373 1.64 -28.28 -10.46
C ALA A 373 0.47 -27.67 -11.25
N GLN A 374 -0.46 -27.04 -10.53
CA GLN A 374 -1.60 -26.31 -11.10
C GLN A 374 -1.18 -25.18 -12.03
N GLN A 375 -0.17 -24.39 -11.65
CA GLN A 375 0.34 -23.31 -12.47
C GLN A 375 0.92 -23.85 -13.80
N LYS A 376 1.74 -24.90 -13.74
CA LYS A 376 2.26 -25.57 -14.95
C LYS A 376 1.13 -26.09 -15.84
N GLN A 377 0.13 -26.73 -15.25
CA GLN A 377 -1.00 -27.27 -16.00
C GLN A 377 -1.84 -26.14 -16.63
N SER A 378 -2.02 -25.04 -15.91
CA SER A 378 -2.77 -23.87 -16.38
C SER A 378 -2.12 -23.19 -17.57
N ILE A 379 -0.78 -23.16 -17.63
CA ILE A 379 -0.04 -22.66 -18.78
C ILE A 379 -0.26 -23.56 -19.99
N ALA A 380 -0.19 -24.88 -19.80
CA ALA A 380 -0.39 -25.85 -20.88
C ALA A 380 -1.82 -25.84 -21.43
N ASP A 381 -2.81 -25.68 -20.56
CA ASP A 381 -4.23 -25.76 -20.88
C ASP A 381 -4.92 -24.37 -20.93
N ARG A 382 -4.17 -23.30 -21.21
CA ARG A 382 -4.66 -21.90 -21.15
C ARG A 382 -6.01 -21.71 -21.84
N ASP A 383 -6.19 -22.27 -23.03
CA ASP A 383 -7.42 -22.12 -23.83
C ASP A 383 -8.66 -22.69 -23.14
N ARG A 384 -8.49 -23.69 -22.26
CA ARG A 384 -9.58 -24.26 -21.45
C ARG A 384 -9.93 -23.35 -20.27
N LEU A 385 -9.01 -22.52 -19.80
CA LEU A 385 -9.19 -21.64 -18.65
C LEU A 385 -9.85 -20.31 -18.98
N ILE A 386 -9.62 -19.79 -20.18
CA ILE A 386 -10.21 -18.52 -20.66
C ILE A 386 -11.74 -18.49 -20.42
N PRO A 387 -12.54 -19.45 -20.91
CA PRO A 387 -13.99 -19.40 -20.71
C PRO A 387 -14.42 -19.52 -19.24
N LEU A 388 -13.67 -20.25 -18.41
CA LEU A 388 -13.94 -20.35 -16.97
C LEU A 388 -13.72 -19.01 -16.27
N ARG A 389 -12.60 -18.35 -16.60
CA ARG A 389 -12.26 -17.02 -16.06
C ARG A 389 -13.25 -15.97 -16.52
N GLU A 390 -13.68 -15.99 -17.78
CA GLU A 390 -14.69 -15.08 -18.31
C GLU A 390 -16.05 -15.22 -17.59
N LYS A 391 -16.49 -16.46 -17.31
CA LYS A 391 -17.72 -16.71 -16.53
C LYS A 391 -17.62 -16.22 -15.09
N LEU A 392 -16.51 -16.51 -14.41
CA LEU A 392 -16.26 -15.99 -13.06
C LEU A 392 -16.19 -14.47 -13.06
N LEU A 393 -15.52 -13.86 -14.04
CA LEU A 393 -15.43 -12.41 -14.17
C LEU A 393 -16.82 -11.81 -14.38
N ALA A 394 -17.64 -12.35 -15.29
CA ALA A 394 -19.00 -11.88 -15.54
C ALA A 394 -19.90 -11.96 -14.28
N ALA A 395 -19.75 -13.02 -13.48
CA ALA A 395 -20.43 -13.14 -12.19
C ALA A 395 -19.89 -12.13 -11.16
N ARG A 396 -18.57 -11.87 -11.14
CA ARG A 396 -17.95 -10.85 -10.27
C ARG A 396 -18.41 -9.44 -10.60
N GLU A 397 -18.62 -9.12 -11.86
CA GLU A 397 -19.10 -7.80 -12.32
C GLU A 397 -20.50 -7.43 -11.79
N GLN A 398 -21.24 -8.38 -11.23
CA GLN A 398 -22.52 -8.10 -10.57
C GLN A 398 -22.37 -7.63 -9.10
N ARG A 399 -21.16 -7.73 -8.54
CA ARG A 399 -20.85 -7.27 -7.18
C ARG A 399 -20.62 -5.77 -7.17
N VAL A 400 -20.80 -5.12 -6.01
CA VAL A 400 -20.33 -3.75 -5.82
C VAL A 400 -18.81 -3.73 -6.04
N ARG A 401 -18.33 -2.76 -6.80
CA ARG A 401 -16.90 -2.62 -7.11
C ARG A 401 -16.18 -1.86 -5.99
N PRO A 402 -14.89 -2.15 -5.76
CA PRO A 402 -14.05 -1.29 -4.94
C PRO A 402 -14.00 0.13 -5.51
N GLY A 403 -13.77 1.11 -4.62
CA GLY A 403 -13.56 2.49 -5.03
C GLY A 403 -12.40 2.60 -6.03
N ARG A 404 -12.56 3.45 -7.04
CA ARG A 404 -11.49 3.73 -8.02
C ARG A 404 -10.98 5.14 -7.82
N ASP A 405 -9.68 5.27 -7.54
CA ASP A 405 -9.03 6.58 -7.51
C ASP A 405 -8.71 7.05 -8.93
N GLY A 406 -9.58 7.89 -9.48
CA GLY A 406 -9.48 8.41 -10.83
C GLY A 406 -8.34 9.41 -11.07
N LYS A 407 -7.48 9.69 -10.07
CA LYS A 407 -6.33 10.58 -10.25
C LYS A 407 -5.39 10.10 -11.36
N VAL A 408 -4.98 11.03 -12.21
CA VAL A 408 -4.03 10.79 -13.30
C VAL A 408 -2.68 11.39 -12.91
N LEU A 409 -1.78 10.54 -12.41
CA LEU A 409 -0.43 10.93 -12.03
C LEU A 409 0.53 10.69 -13.20
N THR A 410 1.20 11.75 -13.66
CA THR A 410 2.02 11.73 -14.89
C THR A 410 3.23 10.80 -14.77
N ASP A 411 3.87 10.81 -13.60
CA ASP A 411 5.00 9.94 -13.28
C ASP A 411 4.59 8.46 -13.28
N TRP A 412 3.40 8.11 -12.77
CA TRP A 412 2.92 6.72 -12.76
C TRP A 412 2.46 6.27 -14.13
N ASN A 413 1.82 7.14 -14.90
CA ASN A 413 1.41 6.86 -16.28
C ASN A 413 2.60 6.81 -17.27
N GLY A 414 3.76 7.31 -16.87
CA GLY A 414 5.00 7.26 -17.68
C GLY A 414 5.84 6.00 -17.48
N LEU A 415 5.49 5.13 -16.52
CA LEU A 415 6.10 3.81 -16.30
C LEU A 415 5.60 2.80 -17.34
#